data_AF-A0A349VM69-F1
#
_entry.id   AF-A0A349VM69-F1
#
_cell.length_a   1.000
_cell.length_b   1.000
_cell.length_c   1.000
_cell.angle_alpha   90.00
_cell.angle_beta   90.00
_cell.angle_gamma   90.00
#
_symmetry.space_group_name_H-M   'P 1'
#
loop_
_entity.id
_entity.type
_entity.pdbx_description
1 polymer ?
#
loop_
_entity_poly.entity_id
_entity_poly.type
_entity_poly.pdbx_seq_one_letter_code
_entity_poly.pdbx_strand_id
1 'polypeptide(L)'
;GGGANIFRGHCNVQGATDFCVLSHSLPGYYGLSAGAWKHWARVWGEDIDWLKGRFASIKGSDGKNKSLMNLKGIPVSRWVDGVLEDKNNMDQPDNLRAMVFWGHAPNSQTRMKEMKTAMEKLDLMVVIDPYPTVSAVLSDRTDGVYLLPATTQFETYGSLTASNRSLQWREKVIEPSFDSLPDHTIIYKFAKKFGFADRMFRKVKVENDEPLIEDVTREFNGGMWTIGYTGQSPERIKAHMANQFLFDKTTLQAVGGELDGEYYGLPWPCWGTPEMGHPGTPLLYDTSKPVAEGGLCFRARFGVEHEGNNLLAEGSYPVGSEIKDGYPEFTMGMLKKLGWDGDLTADERSAIDAVAGDKTNWKVDLSGGIQRVAIKHGCAPFGNAKARVKVWTFPDPIPLHREPLYTSRRDLVADYPTYSDRKLYRLPTLYKSIQDVDHSKEYPMILTSGRLVEYEGGGDETRSNPWLAELQQDMFVEMNPFDANTKQIRDGDMVWVMTPEGARIKVMAQVTERVAKGVAFLPFHFGGHMEGEDLRSKYPEGADPYVLGEAANTAFTYGYDSVTLMQETKCSLCEIERA
;
A
#
# COMPACT_ATOMS: atom_id res chain seq x y z
N GLY A 1 13.36 1.15 -21.84
CA GLY A 1 12.83 0.57 -23.09
C GLY A 1 12.64 -0.93 -22.94
N GLY A 2 11.60 -1.34 -22.21
CA GLY A 2 11.29 -2.73 -21.83
C GLY A 2 10.64 -2.78 -20.44
N GLY A 3 10.55 -3.97 -19.84
CA GLY A 3 10.16 -4.17 -18.44
C GLY A 3 8.66 -3.95 -18.11
N ALA A 4 8.29 -4.22 -16.86
CA ALA A 4 6.94 -3.99 -16.32
C ALA A 4 6.96 -2.79 -15.36
N ASN A 5 6.67 -1.60 -15.91
CA ASN A 5 6.65 -0.36 -15.14
C ASN A 5 5.30 -0.18 -14.45
N ILE A 6 5.19 -0.68 -13.22
CA ILE A 6 4.00 -0.47 -12.40
C ILE A 6 4.12 0.90 -11.74
N PHE A 7 3.47 1.91 -12.30
CA PHE A 7 3.46 3.25 -11.73
C PHE A 7 2.68 3.26 -10.42
N ARG A 8 3.34 3.74 -9.36
CA ARG A 8 2.73 3.92 -8.05
C ARG A 8 1.97 5.25 -7.99
N GLY A 9 0.98 5.32 -7.10
CA GLY A 9 0.14 6.51 -6.87
C GLY A 9 0.82 7.55 -5.99
N HIS A 10 0.46 7.60 -4.69
CA HIS A 10 1.01 8.57 -3.74
C HIS A 10 2.55 8.56 -3.70
N CYS A 11 3.12 9.73 -3.35
CA CYS A 11 4.56 9.99 -3.32
C CYS A 11 5.40 8.95 -2.57
N ASN A 12 4.81 8.31 -1.53
CA ASN A 12 5.48 7.30 -0.72
C ASN A 12 4.69 5.98 -0.59
N VAL A 13 3.75 5.67 -1.49
CA VAL A 13 2.98 4.40 -1.39
C VAL A 13 3.89 3.19 -1.53
N GLN A 14 4.99 3.29 -2.28
CA GLN A 14 6.00 2.24 -2.32
C GLN A 14 6.62 2.03 -0.93
N GLY A 15 7.01 3.11 -0.25
CA GLY A 15 7.53 3.06 1.11
C GLY A 15 6.48 2.49 2.07
N ALA A 16 5.26 3.02 2.13
CA ALA A 16 4.20 2.48 2.98
C ALA A 16 3.96 0.96 2.75
N THR A 17 4.07 0.51 1.50
CA THR A 17 4.00 -0.92 1.14
C THR A 17 5.23 -1.71 1.62
N ASP A 18 6.43 -1.16 1.48
CA ASP A 18 7.68 -1.73 1.99
C ASP A 18 7.64 -1.89 3.51
N PHE A 19 7.06 -0.92 4.22
CA PHE A 19 6.79 -0.99 5.66
C PHE A 19 5.61 -1.88 6.02
N CYS A 20 4.88 -2.38 5.02
CA CYS A 20 3.68 -3.19 5.19
C CYS A 20 2.70 -2.54 6.16
N VAL A 21 2.39 -1.26 5.94
CA VAL A 21 1.24 -0.57 6.55
C VAL A 21 -0.05 -1.13 5.93
N LEU A 22 -0.24 -2.44 6.14
CA LEU A 22 -1.17 -3.34 5.48
C LEU A 22 -1.60 -4.42 6.46
N SER A 23 -2.78 -4.99 6.26
CA SER A 23 -3.36 -5.91 7.24
C SER A 23 -2.77 -7.34 7.24
N HIS A 24 -1.77 -7.65 6.42
CA HIS A 24 -1.40 -9.06 6.14
C HIS A 24 0.09 -9.37 6.15
N SER A 25 0.96 -8.43 6.52
CA SER A 25 2.42 -8.61 6.56
C SER A 25 3.07 -7.66 7.56
N LEU A 26 4.28 -7.99 7.97
CA LEU A 26 5.20 -7.15 8.76
C LEU A 26 6.18 -6.43 7.83
N PRO A 27 6.85 -5.35 8.30
CA PRO A 27 7.71 -4.53 7.46
C PRO A 27 8.77 -5.37 6.73
N GLY A 28 9.17 -4.97 5.52
CA GLY A 28 10.02 -5.74 4.62
C GLY A 28 9.31 -6.92 3.94
N TYR A 29 7.98 -6.94 3.86
CA TYR A 29 7.22 -8.09 3.28
C TYR A 29 7.46 -9.42 4.02
N TYR A 30 7.75 -9.35 5.33
CA TYR A 30 7.74 -10.55 6.17
C TYR A 30 6.29 -10.97 6.40
N GLY A 31 5.98 -12.27 6.27
CA GLY A 31 4.63 -12.76 6.58
C GLY A 31 4.32 -12.66 8.07
N LEU A 32 3.11 -13.08 8.47
CA LEU A 32 2.69 -13.09 9.88
C LEU A 32 3.10 -14.36 10.64
N SER A 33 4.15 -15.06 10.21
CA SER A 33 4.59 -16.30 10.87
C SER A 33 5.28 -16.04 12.20
N ALA A 34 5.34 -17.05 13.07
CA ALA A 34 6.06 -16.93 14.35
C ALA A 34 7.54 -16.57 14.16
N GLY A 35 8.18 -17.06 13.09
CA GLY A 35 9.58 -16.71 12.76
C GLY A 35 9.73 -15.24 12.35
N ALA A 36 8.79 -14.70 11.59
CA ALA A 36 8.79 -13.29 11.20
C ALA A 36 8.60 -12.35 12.39
N TRP A 37 7.71 -12.70 13.32
CA TRP A 37 7.56 -11.94 14.56
C TRP A 37 8.78 -12.02 15.47
N LYS A 38 9.42 -13.20 15.59
CA LYS A 38 10.69 -13.32 16.32
C LYS A 38 11.81 -12.48 15.68
N HIS A 39 11.82 -12.36 14.36
CA HIS A 39 12.74 -11.48 13.66
C HIS A 39 12.53 -10.02 14.08
N TRP A 40 11.32 -9.51 13.92
CA TRP A 40 11.01 -8.12 14.26
C TRP A 40 11.10 -7.82 15.76
N ALA A 41 10.80 -8.79 16.63
CA ALA A 41 11.03 -8.66 18.07
C ALA A 41 12.52 -8.38 18.38
N ARG A 42 13.46 -9.07 17.71
CA ARG A 42 14.90 -8.77 17.87
C ARG A 42 15.29 -7.43 17.28
N VAL A 43 14.73 -7.06 16.13
CA VAL A 43 14.96 -5.74 15.51
C VAL A 43 14.50 -4.61 16.43
N TRP A 44 13.34 -4.73 17.07
CA TRP A 44 12.82 -3.73 18.01
C TRP A 44 13.44 -3.84 19.41
N GLY A 45 14.16 -4.92 19.71
CA GLY A 45 14.64 -5.20 21.08
C GLY A 45 13.48 -5.44 22.05
N GLU A 46 12.44 -6.12 21.58
CA GLU A 46 11.20 -6.36 22.30
C GLU A 46 11.02 -7.84 22.66
N ASP A 47 10.35 -8.09 23.79
CA ASP A 47 9.95 -9.43 24.18
C ASP A 47 8.81 -9.95 23.30
N ILE A 48 9.04 -11.13 22.70
CA ILE A 48 8.07 -11.82 21.86
C ILE A 48 6.83 -12.25 22.65
N ASP A 49 6.97 -12.59 23.93
CA ASP A 49 5.82 -13.02 24.74
C ASP A 49 4.96 -11.83 25.15
N TRP A 50 5.56 -10.68 25.44
CA TRP A 50 4.81 -9.43 25.54
C TRP A 50 4.03 -9.12 24.25
N LEU A 51 4.66 -9.20 23.07
CA LEU A 51 3.98 -8.94 21.78
C LEU A 51 2.78 -9.86 21.59
N LYS A 52 2.94 -11.17 21.83
CA LYS A 52 1.83 -12.13 21.75
C LYS A 52 0.68 -11.75 22.67
N GLY A 53 0.97 -11.27 23.88
CA GLY A 53 -0.01 -10.83 24.85
C GLY A 53 -0.85 -9.62 24.41
N ARG A 54 -0.54 -8.97 23.27
CA ARG A 54 -1.32 -7.87 22.68
C ARG A 54 -2.36 -8.31 21.66
N PHE A 55 -2.41 -9.60 21.32
CA PHE A 55 -3.35 -10.13 20.34
C PHE A 55 -4.35 -11.08 21.00
N ALA A 56 -5.62 -10.93 20.65
CA ALA A 56 -6.65 -11.92 20.99
C ALA A 56 -6.41 -13.24 20.24
N SER A 57 -7.09 -14.29 20.68
CA SER A 57 -7.13 -15.58 20.00
C SER A 57 -8.56 -15.96 19.68
N ILE A 58 -8.76 -16.61 18.53
CA ILE A 58 -10.05 -17.14 18.09
C ILE A 58 -9.98 -18.66 17.95
N LYS A 59 -11.14 -19.32 17.96
CA LYS A 59 -11.26 -20.73 17.59
C LYS A 59 -11.33 -20.83 16.07
N GLY A 60 -10.37 -21.52 15.45
CA GLY A 60 -10.42 -21.84 14.03
C GLY A 60 -11.50 -22.87 13.71
N SER A 61 -11.83 -23.01 12.42
CA SER A 61 -12.72 -24.06 11.90
C SER A 61 -12.23 -25.49 12.21
N ASP A 62 -10.94 -25.66 12.49
CA ASP A 62 -10.30 -26.89 12.94
C ASP A 62 -10.39 -27.10 14.47
N GLY A 63 -11.11 -26.24 15.19
CA GLY A 63 -11.27 -26.27 16.65
C GLY A 63 -10.04 -25.80 17.44
N LYS A 64 -8.94 -25.46 16.77
CA LYS A 64 -7.68 -25.01 17.39
C LYS A 64 -7.71 -23.51 17.68
N ASN A 65 -7.06 -23.11 18.75
CA ASN A 65 -6.86 -21.69 19.03
C ASN A 65 -5.87 -21.10 18.03
N LYS A 66 -6.24 -20.00 17.39
CA LYS A 66 -5.42 -19.24 16.44
C LYS A 66 -5.27 -17.82 16.97
N SER A 67 -4.03 -17.39 17.18
CA SER A 67 -3.75 -15.99 17.56
C SER A 67 -4.00 -15.07 16.37
N LEU A 68 -4.70 -13.96 16.59
CA LEU A 68 -4.90 -12.93 15.56
C LEU A 68 -3.57 -12.32 15.08
N MET A 69 -2.51 -12.42 15.88
CA MET A 69 -1.13 -12.07 15.54
C MET A 69 -0.65 -12.73 14.24
N ASN A 70 -1.14 -13.93 13.95
CA ASN A 70 -0.69 -14.74 12.81
C ASN A 70 -1.71 -14.78 11.66
N LEU A 71 -2.77 -13.97 11.73
CA LEU A 71 -3.87 -13.95 10.77
C LEU A 71 -3.99 -12.58 10.12
N LYS A 72 -4.31 -12.56 8.82
CA LYS A 72 -4.61 -11.32 8.09
C LYS A 72 -5.75 -10.57 8.80
N GLY A 73 -5.59 -9.26 8.97
CA GLY A 73 -6.58 -8.31 9.46
C GLY A 73 -7.55 -7.85 8.39
N ILE A 74 -8.58 -7.10 8.78
CA ILE A 74 -9.49 -6.44 7.86
C ILE A 74 -8.71 -5.39 7.05
N PRO A 75 -8.76 -5.40 5.70
CA PRO A 75 -8.10 -4.39 4.89
C PRO A 75 -8.84 -3.05 4.97
N VAL A 76 -8.14 -1.96 4.69
CA VAL A 76 -8.74 -0.61 4.71
C VAL A 76 -9.98 -0.52 3.81
N SER A 77 -9.96 -1.12 2.63
CA SER A 77 -11.11 -1.18 1.70
C SER A 77 -12.39 -1.79 2.29
N ARG A 78 -12.29 -2.52 3.40
CA ARG A 78 -13.38 -3.26 4.04
C ARG A 78 -13.62 -2.87 5.50
N TRP A 79 -13.02 -1.77 5.98
CA TRP A 79 -13.16 -1.36 7.38
C TRP A 79 -14.62 -1.13 7.78
N VAL A 80 -15.43 -0.60 6.84
CA VAL A 80 -16.88 -0.37 6.98
C VAL A 80 -17.59 -1.68 7.36
N ASP A 81 -17.27 -2.79 6.70
CA ASP A 81 -17.84 -4.09 7.04
C ASP A 81 -17.40 -4.57 8.42
N GLY A 82 -16.17 -4.24 8.86
CA GLY A 82 -15.71 -4.52 10.22
C GLY A 82 -16.58 -3.86 11.31
N VAL A 83 -17.26 -2.77 10.99
CA VAL A 83 -18.22 -2.10 11.88
C VAL A 83 -19.63 -2.67 11.72
N LEU A 84 -20.07 -2.88 10.47
CA LEU A 84 -21.48 -3.14 10.16
C LEU A 84 -21.87 -4.62 10.14
N GLU A 85 -20.95 -5.53 9.82
CA GLU A 85 -21.21 -6.97 9.73
C GLU A 85 -21.54 -7.56 11.10
N ASP A 86 -22.37 -8.62 11.15
CA ASP A 86 -22.57 -9.36 12.38
C ASP A 86 -21.24 -9.98 12.83
N LYS A 87 -20.82 -9.73 14.08
CA LYS A 87 -19.57 -10.28 14.61
C LYS A 87 -19.47 -11.80 14.50
N ASN A 88 -20.59 -12.52 14.52
CA ASN A 88 -20.62 -13.97 14.36
C ASN A 88 -20.23 -14.42 12.95
N ASN A 89 -20.32 -13.53 11.96
CA ASN A 89 -19.90 -13.77 10.58
C ASN A 89 -18.41 -13.44 10.36
N MET A 90 -17.72 -12.85 11.33
CA MET A 90 -16.32 -12.42 11.21
C MET A 90 -15.32 -13.38 11.85
N ASP A 91 -14.05 -13.32 11.46
CA ASP A 91 -12.95 -14.02 12.16
C ASP A 91 -12.21 -13.10 13.14
N GLN A 92 -12.97 -12.38 13.96
CA GLN A 92 -12.47 -11.56 15.06
C GLN A 92 -13.54 -11.51 16.17
N PRO A 93 -13.14 -11.29 17.45
CA PRO A 93 -14.07 -11.44 18.57
C PRO A 93 -15.19 -10.38 18.59
N ASP A 94 -14.91 -9.17 18.11
CA ASP A 94 -15.81 -8.02 18.19
C ASP A 94 -15.74 -7.17 16.91
N ASN A 95 -16.76 -6.35 16.70
CA ASN A 95 -16.78 -5.31 15.67
C ASN A 95 -15.70 -4.26 15.90
N LEU A 96 -15.31 -3.57 14.82
CA LEU A 96 -14.45 -2.40 14.88
C LEU A 96 -15.18 -1.26 15.63
N ARG A 97 -14.54 -0.73 16.68
CA ARG A 97 -15.11 0.31 17.55
C ARG A 97 -14.44 1.68 17.44
N ALA A 98 -13.20 1.71 16.95
CA ALA A 98 -12.45 2.94 16.77
C ALA A 98 -11.72 2.92 15.43
N MET A 99 -11.63 4.08 14.78
CA MET A 99 -10.93 4.28 13.51
C MET A 99 -10.01 5.49 13.58
N VAL A 100 -8.78 5.34 13.10
CA VAL A 100 -7.82 6.43 12.96
C VAL A 100 -7.56 6.64 11.47
N PHE A 101 -8.05 7.75 10.92
CA PHE A 101 -7.75 8.20 9.56
C PHE A 101 -6.52 9.09 9.62
N TRP A 102 -5.38 8.57 9.18
CA TRP A 102 -4.10 9.28 9.23
C TRP A 102 -3.58 9.49 7.80
N GLY A 103 -3.65 10.73 7.30
CA GLY A 103 -3.31 11.06 5.91
C GLY A 103 -4.14 10.24 4.90
N HIS A 104 -5.45 10.09 5.14
CA HIS A 104 -6.32 9.20 4.37
C HIS A 104 -7.65 9.86 4.03
N ALA A 105 -7.96 9.87 2.73
CA ALA A 105 -9.20 10.43 2.19
C ALA A 105 -10.29 9.34 2.10
N PRO A 106 -11.39 9.40 2.87
CA PRO A 106 -12.41 8.34 2.87
C PRO A 106 -13.23 8.34 1.57
N ASN A 107 -13.32 9.46 0.88
CA ASN A 107 -14.00 9.58 -0.41
C ASN A 107 -13.27 8.86 -1.56
N SER A 108 -12.07 8.33 -1.33
CA SER A 108 -11.44 7.38 -2.24
C SER A 108 -11.94 5.95 -2.08
N GLN A 109 -12.88 5.68 -1.16
CA GLN A 109 -13.45 4.35 -0.90
C GLN A 109 -14.92 4.25 -1.33
N THR A 110 -15.31 3.12 -1.92
CA THR A 110 -16.68 2.86 -2.38
C THR A 110 -17.68 2.71 -1.23
N ARG A 111 -18.98 2.72 -1.55
CA ARG A 111 -20.09 2.52 -0.59
C ARG A 111 -20.17 3.59 0.49
N MET A 112 -20.02 4.86 0.11
CA MET A 112 -19.97 5.98 1.06
C MET A 112 -21.23 6.14 1.93
N LYS A 113 -22.40 5.69 1.47
CA LYS A 113 -23.63 5.66 2.29
C LYS A 113 -23.50 4.74 3.49
N GLU A 114 -22.99 3.54 3.26
CA GLU A 114 -22.67 2.61 4.35
C GLU A 114 -21.53 3.13 5.21
N MET A 115 -20.54 3.79 4.58
CA MET A 115 -19.43 4.40 5.29
C MET A 115 -19.90 5.44 6.31
N LYS A 116 -20.82 6.33 5.93
CA LYS A 116 -21.46 7.29 6.85
C LYS A 116 -22.08 6.56 8.04
N THR A 117 -22.87 5.52 7.77
CA THR A 117 -23.50 4.69 8.80
C THR A 117 -22.46 4.03 9.73
N ALA A 118 -21.35 3.54 9.18
CA ALA A 118 -20.27 2.94 9.95
C ALA A 118 -19.55 3.98 10.81
N MET A 119 -19.23 5.16 10.25
CA MET A 119 -18.62 6.26 11.00
C MET A 119 -19.49 6.65 12.20
N GLU A 120 -20.81 6.72 12.02
CA GLU A 120 -21.76 7.06 13.08
C GLU A 120 -21.83 6.01 14.21
N LYS A 121 -21.54 4.74 13.90
CA LYS A 121 -21.53 3.64 14.88
C LYS A 121 -20.21 3.46 15.63
N LEU A 122 -19.12 4.09 15.20
CA LEU A 122 -17.85 4.04 15.93
C LEU A 122 -17.99 4.71 17.31
N ASP A 123 -17.23 4.29 18.29
CA ASP A 123 -17.13 5.03 19.57
C ASP A 123 -16.13 6.18 19.47
N LEU A 124 -15.13 6.04 18.59
CA LEU A 124 -14.03 6.99 18.43
C LEU A 124 -13.59 7.06 16.97
N MET A 125 -13.50 8.28 16.45
CA MET A 125 -12.86 8.59 15.19
C MET A 125 -11.79 9.66 15.41
N VAL A 126 -10.57 9.39 14.96
CA VAL A 126 -9.46 10.36 14.99
C VAL A 126 -9.02 10.61 13.56
N VAL A 127 -9.06 11.85 13.11
CA VAL A 127 -8.60 12.29 11.79
C VAL A 127 -7.33 13.09 12.00
N ILE A 128 -6.25 12.68 11.35
CA ILE A 128 -4.92 13.27 11.47
C ILE A 128 -4.45 13.61 10.06
N ASP A 129 -4.48 14.90 9.73
CA ASP A 129 -4.31 15.38 8.37
C ASP A 129 -3.95 16.88 8.40
N PRO A 130 -3.20 17.40 7.40
CA PRO A 130 -3.02 18.84 7.25
C PRO A 130 -4.31 19.60 6.90
N TYR A 131 -5.32 18.95 6.31
CA TYR A 131 -6.60 19.57 5.96
C TYR A 131 -7.79 18.77 6.51
N PRO A 132 -8.92 19.41 6.87
CA PRO A 132 -10.14 18.67 7.17
C PRO A 132 -10.60 17.89 5.93
N THR A 133 -10.53 16.56 5.99
CA THR A 133 -10.96 15.68 4.90
C THR A 133 -12.46 15.44 4.94
N VAL A 134 -12.99 14.73 3.94
CA VAL A 134 -14.39 14.24 3.95
C VAL A 134 -14.73 13.47 5.24
N SER A 135 -13.74 12.87 5.93
CA SER A 135 -13.95 12.18 7.22
C SER A 135 -14.49 13.12 8.29
N ALA A 136 -14.15 14.41 8.23
CA ALA A 136 -14.58 15.41 9.20
C ALA A 136 -16.07 15.77 9.08
N VAL A 137 -16.66 15.58 7.88
CA VAL A 137 -18.00 16.12 7.56
C VAL A 137 -19.03 15.08 7.15
N LEU A 138 -18.60 13.85 6.83
CA LEU A 138 -19.49 12.81 6.32
C LEU A 138 -20.51 12.33 7.37
N SER A 139 -20.07 12.15 8.63
CA SER A 139 -20.95 11.70 9.72
C SER A 139 -21.68 12.87 10.39
N ASP A 140 -22.88 12.62 10.95
CA ASP A 140 -23.63 13.62 11.75
C ASP A 140 -23.23 13.66 13.24
N ARG A 141 -22.08 13.07 13.58
CA ARG A 141 -21.63 12.97 14.97
C ARG A 141 -21.25 14.34 15.53
N THR A 142 -21.68 14.60 16.76
CA THR A 142 -21.30 15.79 17.53
C THR A 142 -20.26 15.49 18.62
N ASP A 143 -19.91 14.22 18.82
CA ASP A 143 -18.98 13.75 19.84
C ASP A 143 -18.14 12.55 19.35
N GLY A 144 -17.03 12.28 20.05
CA GLY A 144 -16.13 11.17 19.74
C GLY A 144 -15.39 11.28 18.40
N VAL A 145 -15.41 12.46 17.75
CA VAL A 145 -14.61 12.77 16.55
C VAL A 145 -13.56 13.81 16.92
N TYR A 146 -12.30 13.53 16.62
CA TYR A 146 -11.17 14.41 16.90
C TYR A 146 -10.43 14.70 15.59
N LEU A 147 -10.20 15.99 15.31
CA LEU A 147 -9.36 16.45 14.21
C LEU A 147 -8.03 16.92 14.80
N LEU A 148 -6.93 16.32 14.40
CA LEU A 148 -5.59 16.67 14.86
C LEU A 148 -4.78 17.22 13.66
N PRO A 149 -4.30 18.47 13.73
CA PRO A 149 -3.55 19.07 12.62
C PRO A 149 -2.17 18.42 12.49
N ALA A 150 -1.94 17.76 11.36
CA ALA A 150 -0.62 17.26 10.99
C ALA A 150 0.09 18.24 10.06
N THR A 151 1.42 18.17 10.02
CA THR A 151 2.22 18.95 9.07
C THR A 151 2.09 18.45 7.64
N THR A 152 2.21 19.36 6.68
CA THR A 152 2.48 19.04 5.28
C THR A 152 3.92 18.52 5.08
N GLN A 153 4.20 18.02 3.87
CA GLN A 153 5.55 17.57 3.51
C GLN A 153 6.66 18.65 3.57
N PHE A 154 6.30 19.93 3.55
CA PHE A 154 7.26 21.04 3.57
C PHE A 154 7.68 21.46 4.97
N GLU A 155 6.96 20.98 5.99
CA GLU A 155 7.12 21.33 7.40
C GLU A 155 7.84 20.23 8.21
N THR A 156 8.27 19.17 7.52
CA THR A 156 8.93 18.00 8.10
C THR A 156 10.07 17.51 7.22
N TYR A 157 10.86 16.58 7.72
CA TYR A 157 12.04 16.03 7.05
C TYR A 157 12.04 14.49 7.14
N GLY A 158 12.85 13.83 6.31
CA GLY A 158 12.96 12.37 6.33
C GLY A 158 13.08 11.76 4.95
N SER A 159 12.71 10.48 4.81
CA SER A 159 12.87 9.73 3.55
C SER A 159 11.56 9.23 2.96
N LEU A 160 11.47 9.19 1.63
CA LEU A 160 10.37 8.58 0.89
C LEU A 160 10.88 7.69 -0.26
N THR A 161 10.16 6.59 -0.52
CA THR A 161 10.48 5.65 -1.60
C THR A 161 9.64 5.94 -2.83
N ALA A 162 10.29 6.28 -3.93
CA ALA A 162 9.64 6.54 -5.22
C ALA A 162 9.25 5.23 -5.96
N SER A 163 8.48 5.35 -7.04
CA SER A 163 7.98 4.22 -7.85
C SER A 163 9.09 3.33 -8.44
N ASN A 164 10.29 3.89 -8.65
CA ASN A 164 11.46 3.16 -9.13
C ASN A 164 12.26 2.48 -7.99
N ARG A 165 11.74 2.51 -6.75
CA ARG A 165 12.35 2.01 -5.50
C ARG A 165 13.48 2.86 -4.93
N SER A 166 13.81 4.00 -5.54
CA SER A 166 14.79 4.94 -4.98
C SER A 166 14.26 5.59 -3.71
N LEU A 167 15.04 5.52 -2.65
CA LEU A 167 14.83 6.18 -1.37
C LEU A 167 15.48 7.57 -1.38
N GLN A 168 14.68 8.61 -1.18
CA GLN A 168 15.14 9.99 -1.28
C GLN A 168 14.94 10.71 0.04
N TRP A 169 15.98 11.40 0.50
CA TRP A 169 15.88 12.30 1.65
C TRP A 169 15.25 13.63 1.23
N ARG A 170 14.48 14.23 2.15
CA ARG A 170 13.95 15.59 2.04
C ARG A 170 14.25 16.37 3.31
N GLU A 171 14.42 17.67 3.15
CA GLU A 171 14.65 18.61 4.26
C GLU A 171 13.40 19.43 4.54
N LYS A 172 13.33 19.94 5.77
CA LYS A 172 12.30 20.88 6.20
C LYS A 172 12.50 22.21 5.48
N VAL A 173 11.44 22.73 4.86
CA VAL A 173 11.47 23.98 4.08
C VAL A 173 10.95 25.15 4.91
N ILE A 174 9.88 24.93 5.68
CA ILE A 174 9.28 25.90 6.60
C ILE A 174 9.04 25.26 7.97
N GLU A 175 8.87 26.07 9.00
CA GLU A 175 8.45 25.56 10.31
C GLU A 175 6.98 25.13 10.27
N PRO A 176 6.56 24.14 11.10
CA PRO A 176 5.16 23.77 11.25
C PRO A 176 4.26 24.97 11.48
N SER A 177 3.20 25.07 10.68
CA SER A 177 2.23 26.17 10.75
C SER A 177 1.28 25.96 11.92
N PHE A 178 0.92 27.06 12.59
CA PHE A 178 -0.02 27.06 13.71
C PHE A 178 0.38 26.05 14.81
N ASP A 179 -0.58 25.21 15.23
CA ASP A 179 -0.37 24.13 16.20
C ASP A 179 -0.17 22.77 15.52
N SER A 180 0.14 22.74 14.22
CA SER A 180 0.40 21.47 13.50
C SER A 180 1.67 20.80 14.02
N LEU A 181 1.66 19.47 14.03
CA LEU A 181 2.79 18.68 14.48
C LEU A 181 3.20 17.65 13.42
N PRO A 182 4.50 17.35 13.28
CA PRO A 182 4.96 16.22 12.50
C PRO A 182 4.37 14.89 12.99
N ASP A 183 4.09 13.98 12.06
CA ASP A 183 3.44 12.70 12.37
C ASP A 183 4.17 11.91 13.46
N HIS A 184 5.51 11.85 13.40
CA HIS A 184 6.33 11.17 14.41
C HIS A 184 6.21 11.80 15.81
N THR A 185 6.04 13.11 15.89
CA THR A 185 5.77 13.82 17.15
C THR A 185 4.38 13.49 17.70
N ILE A 186 3.36 13.43 16.83
CA ILE A 186 2.00 12.99 17.21
C ILE A 186 2.04 11.55 17.75
N ILE A 187 2.72 10.63 17.05
CA ILE A 187 2.90 9.23 17.49
C ILE A 187 3.58 9.17 18.85
N TYR A 188 4.65 9.95 19.07
CA TYR A 188 5.36 9.98 20.35
C TYR A 188 4.46 10.48 21.48
N LYS A 189 3.68 11.55 21.26
CA LYS A 189 2.75 12.08 22.26
C LYS A 189 1.67 11.05 22.62
N PHE A 190 1.14 10.31 21.65
CA PHE A 190 0.25 9.17 21.94
C PHE A 190 0.95 8.09 22.76
N ALA A 191 2.15 7.65 22.35
CA ALA A 191 2.90 6.63 23.06
C ALA A 191 3.21 7.02 24.53
N LYS A 192 3.53 8.31 24.75
CA LYS A 192 3.76 8.89 26.09
C LYS A 192 2.48 8.89 26.91
N LYS A 193 1.36 9.33 26.31
CA LYS A 193 0.04 9.35 26.95
C LYS A 193 -0.44 7.95 27.34
N PHE A 194 -0.16 6.94 26.53
CA PHE A 194 -0.55 5.55 26.76
C PHE A 194 0.48 4.74 27.55
N GLY A 195 1.61 5.34 27.94
CA GLY A 195 2.59 4.71 28.84
C GLY A 195 3.48 3.65 28.18
N PHE A 196 3.71 3.72 26.87
CA PHE A 196 4.61 2.79 26.16
C PHE A 196 5.71 3.46 25.33
N ALA A 197 5.91 4.77 25.47
CA ALA A 197 6.95 5.53 24.78
C ALA A 197 8.35 4.92 24.96
N ASP A 198 8.75 4.59 26.19
CA ASP A 198 10.06 4.00 26.49
C ASP A 198 10.30 2.66 25.78
N ARG A 199 9.23 1.96 25.39
CA ARG A 199 9.32 0.68 24.69
C ARG A 199 9.36 0.88 23.17
N MET A 200 8.52 1.76 22.65
CA MET A 200 8.42 2.06 21.23
C MET A 200 9.61 2.87 20.69
N PHE A 201 10.16 3.78 21.49
CA PHE A 201 11.24 4.69 21.09
C PHE A 201 12.59 4.36 21.76
N ARG A 202 12.77 3.15 22.30
CA ARG A 202 14.01 2.77 23.02
C ARG A 202 15.29 2.87 22.19
N LYS A 203 15.16 2.79 20.86
CA LYS A 203 16.26 2.89 19.90
C LYS A 203 16.30 4.22 19.16
N VAL A 204 15.39 5.12 19.48
CA VAL A 204 15.18 6.39 18.76
C VAL A 204 15.38 7.52 19.76
N LYS A 205 16.39 8.36 19.51
CA LYS A 205 16.58 9.56 20.31
C LYS A 205 15.33 10.44 20.19
N VAL A 206 14.90 11.02 21.31
CA VAL A 206 13.81 12.00 21.33
C VAL A 206 14.34 13.31 21.89
N GLU A 207 14.21 14.38 21.13
CA GLU A 207 14.60 15.73 21.52
C GLU A 207 13.37 16.63 21.51
N ASN A 208 13.05 17.28 22.64
CA ASN A 208 11.90 18.17 22.75
C ASN A 208 10.56 17.54 22.31
N ASP A 209 10.30 16.30 22.75
CA ASP A 209 9.16 15.47 22.34
C ASP A 209 9.14 15.05 20.84
N GLU A 210 10.18 15.35 20.06
CA GLU A 210 10.30 14.96 18.65
C GLU A 210 11.28 13.78 18.47
N PRO A 211 10.82 12.63 17.95
CA PRO A 211 11.70 11.52 17.57
C PRO A 211 12.67 11.86 16.43
N LEU A 212 13.94 11.48 16.58
CA LEU A 212 14.97 11.67 15.57
C LEU A 212 14.77 10.72 14.38
N ILE A 213 14.42 11.28 13.22
CA ILE A 213 14.09 10.49 12.02
C ILE A 213 15.24 9.61 11.54
N GLU A 214 16.48 10.06 11.70
CA GLU A 214 17.66 9.30 11.34
C GLU A 214 17.75 7.97 12.11
N ASP A 215 17.35 7.95 13.38
CA ASP A 215 17.34 6.72 14.17
C ASP A 215 16.20 5.80 13.75
N VAL A 216 15.04 6.36 13.39
CA VAL A 216 13.94 5.60 12.78
C VAL A 216 14.42 4.94 11.48
N THR A 217 15.19 5.66 10.66
CA THR A 217 15.82 5.12 9.45
C THR A 217 16.74 3.96 9.74
N ARG A 218 17.64 4.10 10.70
CA ARG A 218 18.55 3.02 11.11
C ARG A 218 17.80 1.81 11.66
N GLU A 219 16.72 2.01 12.40
CA GLU A 219 15.93 0.91 12.97
C GLU A 219 15.33 0.02 11.87
N PHE A 220 14.67 0.60 10.87
CA PHE A 220 14.10 -0.21 9.79
C PHE A 220 15.19 -0.83 8.90
N ASN A 221 16.31 -0.14 8.68
CA ASN A 221 17.45 -0.70 7.95
C ASN A 221 18.04 -1.93 8.66
N GLY A 222 17.99 -1.99 9.99
CA GLY A 222 18.41 -3.16 10.74
C GLY A 222 17.54 -4.40 10.54
N GLY A 223 16.34 -4.27 9.96
CA GLY A 223 15.34 -5.34 9.89
C GLY A 223 14.86 -5.75 8.50
N MET A 224 14.90 -4.88 7.49
CA MET A 224 14.27 -5.12 6.18
C MET A 224 15.13 -5.92 5.18
N TRP A 225 15.73 -7.02 5.65
CA TRP A 225 16.69 -7.82 4.88
C TRP A 225 16.11 -8.45 3.61
N THR A 226 14.88 -8.94 3.67
CA THR A 226 14.12 -9.61 2.58
C THR A 226 14.06 -8.86 1.25
N ILE A 227 14.23 -7.55 1.26
CA ILE A 227 14.21 -6.67 0.09
C ILE A 227 15.50 -5.84 -0.05
N GLY A 228 16.49 -6.06 0.83
CA GLY A 228 17.73 -5.27 0.85
C GLY A 228 17.44 -3.78 1.09
N TYR A 229 16.53 -3.47 2.00
CA TYR A 229 16.28 -2.09 2.41
C TYR A 229 17.11 -1.80 3.67
N THR A 230 18.41 -2.13 3.59
CA THR A 230 19.34 -2.23 4.71
C THR A 230 20.60 -1.37 4.52
N GLY A 231 21.06 -1.18 3.29
CA GLY A 231 22.24 -0.36 2.99
C GLY A 231 21.96 1.15 2.93
N GLN A 232 20.71 1.60 2.99
CA GLN A 232 20.33 3.01 2.83
C GLN A 232 20.38 3.81 4.15
N SER A 233 21.56 3.96 4.75
CA SER A 233 21.69 4.79 5.95
C SER A 233 21.31 6.26 5.70
N PRO A 234 20.90 7.03 6.74
CA PRO A 234 20.67 8.46 6.63
C PRO A 234 21.82 9.21 5.97
N GLU A 235 23.06 8.85 6.31
CA GLU A 235 24.26 9.47 5.78
C GLU A 235 24.35 9.31 4.26
N ARG A 236 24.16 8.08 3.76
CA ARG A 236 24.26 7.79 2.33
C ARG A 236 23.16 8.50 1.54
N ILE A 237 21.91 8.42 1.98
CA ILE A 237 20.80 9.07 1.25
C ILE A 237 20.87 10.61 1.32
N LYS A 238 21.38 11.19 2.42
CA LYS A 238 21.70 12.63 2.49
C LYS A 238 22.86 13.00 1.57
N ALA A 239 23.90 12.17 1.48
CA ALA A 239 25.01 12.39 0.56
C ALA A 239 24.53 12.40 -0.90
N HIS A 240 23.60 11.52 -1.28
CA HIS A 240 23.00 11.54 -2.62
C HIS A 240 22.25 12.85 -2.87
N MET A 241 21.41 13.28 -1.92
CA MET A 241 20.67 14.53 -2.01
C MET A 241 21.61 15.75 -2.15
N ALA A 242 22.69 15.81 -1.37
CA ALA A 242 23.67 16.89 -1.44
C ALA A 242 24.49 16.89 -2.75
N ASN A 243 24.64 15.73 -3.41
CA ASN A 243 25.49 15.54 -4.58
C ASN A 243 24.71 15.09 -5.83
N GLN A 244 23.46 15.52 -5.99
CA GLN A 244 22.60 15.18 -7.14
C GLN A 244 23.27 15.43 -8.50
N PHE A 245 24.18 16.40 -8.58
CA PHE A 245 24.91 16.76 -9.80
C PHE A 245 25.88 15.67 -10.28
N LEU A 246 26.26 14.69 -9.43
CA LEU A 246 27.11 13.57 -9.81
C LEU A 246 26.37 12.50 -10.63
N PHE A 247 25.03 12.47 -10.56
CA PHE A 247 24.22 11.39 -11.12
C PHE A 247 23.77 11.70 -12.56
N ASP A 248 23.96 10.72 -13.46
CA ASP A 248 23.44 10.80 -14.81
C ASP A 248 21.90 10.81 -14.80
N LYS A 249 21.29 11.71 -15.56
CA LYS A 249 19.82 11.91 -15.54
C LYS A 249 19.04 10.76 -16.19
N THR A 250 19.70 9.86 -16.91
CA THR A 250 19.08 8.74 -17.63
C THR A 250 19.30 7.43 -16.88
N THR A 251 20.53 7.11 -16.54
CA THR A 251 20.88 5.86 -15.84
C THR A 251 20.70 5.98 -14.33
N LEU A 252 20.66 7.21 -13.81
CA LEU A 252 20.69 7.54 -12.38
C LEU A 252 21.96 7.06 -11.68
N GLN A 253 23.00 6.65 -12.41
CA GLN A 253 24.27 6.24 -11.83
C GLN A 253 25.19 7.45 -11.67
N ALA A 254 25.85 7.55 -10.52
CA ALA A 254 26.89 8.53 -10.29
C ALA A 254 28.11 8.27 -11.19
N VAL A 255 28.69 9.35 -11.73
CA VAL A 255 29.86 9.31 -12.59
C VAL A 255 30.97 10.17 -11.96
N GLY A 256 31.91 9.49 -11.30
CA GLY A 256 32.99 10.08 -10.52
C GLY A 256 32.57 10.60 -9.14
N GLY A 257 33.55 11.12 -8.40
CA GLY A 257 33.36 11.63 -7.04
C GLY A 257 33.27 10.51 -5.98
N GLU A 258 32.85 10.88 -4.77
CA GLU A 258 32.78 9.96 -3.61
C GLU A 258 31.64 8.93 -3.71
N LEU A 259 30.68 9.15 -4.61
CA LEU A 259 29.52 8.30 -4.83
C LEU A 259 29.61 7.48 -6.13
N ASP A 260 30.78 7.46 -6.79
CA ASP A 260 30.96 6.84 -8.11
C ASP A 260 30.40 5.41 -8.16
N GLY A 261 29.60 5.13 -9.20
CA GLY A 261 28.97 3.83 -9.39
C GLY A 261 27.67 3.61 -8.62
N GLU A 262 27.34 4.40 -7.60
CA GLU A 262 26.07 4.29 -6.88
C GLU A 262 24.89 4.81 -7.72
N TYR A 263 23.69 4.26 -7.50
CA TYR A 263 22.47 4.75 -8.16
C TYR A 263 21.71 5.70 -7.25
N TYR A 264 21.16 6.78 -7.81
CA TYR A 264 20.48 7.83 -7.05
C TYR A 264 19.33 7.25 -6.20
N GLY A 265 19.36 7.58 -4.90
CA GLY A 265 18.47 7.03 -3.89
C GLY A 265 18.60 5.52 -3.62
N LEU A 266 19.68 4.85 -4.01
CA LEU A 266 19.98 3.45 -3.63
C LEU A 266 18.78 2.50 -3.80
N PRO A 267 18.22 2.37 -5.02
CA PRO A 267 16.98 1.65 -5.26
C PRO A 267 17.06 0.22 -4.71
N TRP A 268 16.10 -0.17 -3.87
CA TRP A 268 16.21 -1.47 -3.21
C TRP A 268 16.01 -2.62 -4.22
N PRO A 269 16.76 -3.73 -4.14
CA PRO A 269 17.73 -4.02 -3.08
C PRO A 269 19.01 -3.16 -3.10
N CYS A 270 19.35 -2.63 -1.94
CA CYS A 270 20.67 -2.15 -1.55
C CYS A 270 21.18 -3.08 -0.45
N TRP A 271 21.91 -4.11 -0.85
CA TRP A 271 22.29 -5.21 0.04
C TRP A 271 23.30 -4.81 1.11
N GLY A 272 23.26 -5.53 2.23
CA GLY A 272 24.24 -5.47 3.30
C GLY A 272 24.02 -4.30 4.24
N THR A 273 25.04 -4.07 5.05
CA THR A 273 25.14 -2.87 5.88
C THR A 273 25.56 -1.67 5.01
N PRO A 274 25.40 -0.43 5.49
CA PRO A 274 25.86 0.76 4.76
C PRO A 274 27.35 0.69 4.37
N GLU A 275 28.19 0.10 5.22
CA GLU A 275 29.64 -0.05 5.00
C GLU A 275 29.97 -1.02 3.86
N MET A 276 29.06 -1.93 3.53
CA MET A 276 29.22 -2.81 2.36
C MET A 276 29.19 -2.01 1.04
N GLY A 277 28.63 -0.79 1.03
CA GLY A 277 28.69 0.11 -0.11
C GLY A 277 27.98 -0.41 -1.36
N HIS A 278 26.95 -1.25 -1.22
CA HIS A 278 26.20 -1.73 -2.38
C HIS A 278 25.54 -0.54 -3.11
N PRO A 279 25.62 -0.45 -4.45
CA PRO A 279 25.20 0.75 -5.20
C PRO A 279 23.67 0.91 -5.35
N GLY A 280 22.93 -0.14 -5.00
CA GLY A 280 21.49 -0.26 -5.26
C GLY A 280 21.21 -1.01 -6.57
N THR A 281 19.99 -1.51 -6.72
CA THR A 281 19.56 -2.34 -7.85
C THR A 281 18.44 -1.63 -8.63
N PRO A 282 18.79 -0.79 -9.63
CA PRO A 282 17.81 -0.04 -10.41
C PRO A 282 16.93 -0.96 -11.26
N LEU A 283 17.47 -2.09 -11.73
CA LEU A 283 16.76 -3.10 -12.53
C LEU A 283 16.74 -4.44 -11.78
N LEU A 284 15.55 -4.88 -11.34
CA LEU A 284 15.39 -6.13 -10.57
C LEU A 284 15.73 -7.40 -11.35
N TYR A 285 15.84 -7.30 -12.67
CA TYR A 285 16.23 -8.44 -13.50
C TYR A 285 17.20 -7.95 -14.55
N ASP A 286 18.48 -8.06 -14.20
CA ASP A 286 19.61 -7.76 -15.07
C ASP A 286 20.72 -8.74 -14.74
N THR A 287 20.74 -9.86 -15.47
CA THR A 287 21.78 -10.89 -15.30
C THR A 287 23.08 -10.51 -16.01
N SER A 288 23.13 -9.41 -16.75
CA SER A 288 24.36 -8.94 -17.41
C SER A 288 25.34 -8.27 -16.45
N LYS A 289 24.91 -7.98 -15.22
CA LYS A 289 25.72 -7.35 -14.17
C LYS A 289 25.91 -8.28 -12.96
N PRO A 290 27.03 -8.16 -12.23
CA PRO A 290 27.19 -8.81 -10.93
C PRO A 290 26.18 -8.35 -9.89
N VAL A 291 25.82 -9.25 -8.96
CA VAL A 291 24.93 -8.91 -7.84
C VAL A 291 25.52 -7.80 -6.97
N ALA A 292 26.84 -7.79 -6.78
CA ALA A 292 27.54 -6.74 -6.02
C ALA A 292 27.44 -5.34 -6.65
N GLU A 293 27.17 -5.26 -7.96
CA GLU A 293 27.08 -4.02 -8.73
C GLU A 293 25.63 -3.65 -9.12
N GLY A 294 24.66 -4.25 -8.43
CA GLY A 294 23.24 -3.98 -8.65
C GLY A 294 22.58 -4.84 -9.75
N GLY A 295 23.28 -5.85 -10.27
CA GLY A 295 22.67 -6.91 -11.10
C GLY A 295 21.81 -7.86 -10.27
N LEU A 296 20.86 -8.56 -10.91
CA LEU A 296 19.94 -9.43 -10.18
C LEU A 296 19.26 -10.49 -11.07
N CYS A 297 18.83 -11.59 -10.44
CA CYS A 297 18.08 -12.67 -11.06
C CYS A 297 16.67 -12.82 -10.44
N PHE A 298 15.90 -13.79 -10.94
CA PHE A 298 14.55 -14.06 -10.44
C PHE A 298 14.58 -14.77 -9.08
N ARG A 299 13.71 -14.32 -8.18
CA ARG A 299 13.67 -14.78 -6.78
C ARG A 299 13.10 -16.20 -6.62
N ALA A 300 13.80 -17.05 -5.86
CA ALA A 300 13.35 -18.40 -5.50
C ALA A 300 12.31 -18.41 -4.36
N ARG A 301 11.17 -17.71 -4.55
CA ARG A 301 10.17 -17.49 -3.49
C ARG A 301 9.21 -18.66 -3.27
N PHE A 302 9.01 -19.54 -4.25
CA PHE A 302 7.92 -20.53 -4.25
C PHE A 302 8.41 -21.97 -4.07
N GLY A 303 9.57 -22.13 -3.43
CA GLY A 303 10.24 -23.41 -3.30
C GLY A 303 11.14 -23.71 -4.50
N VAL A 304 11.71 -24.92 -4.49
CA VAL A 304 12.63 -25.41 -5.54
C VAL A 304 11.93 -26.28 -6.58
N GLU A 305 10.75 -26.80 -6.25
CA GLU A 305 9.99 -27.74 -7.08
C GLU A 305 8.49 -27.56 -6.85
N HIS A 306 7.68 -27.82 -7.89
CA HIS A 306 6.24 -27.96 -7.78
C HIS A 306 5.73 -29.06 -8.72
N GLU A 307 5.00 -30.04 -8.17
CA GLU A 307 4.43 -31.18 -8.92
C GLU A 307 5.50 -31.95 -9.73
N GLY A 308 6.70 -32.18 -9.17
CA GLY A 308 7.80 -32.85 -9.89
C GLY A 308 8.62 -31.93 -10.79
N ASN A 309 8.21 -30.66 -10.98
CA ASN A 309 8.87 -29.74 -11.91
C ASN A 309 9.83 -28.81 -11.18
N ASN A 310 11.07 -28.74 -11.66
CA ASN A 310 12.08 -27.80 -11.19
C ASN A 310 11.64 -26.34 -11.39
N LEU A 311 11.60 -25.58 -10.28
CA LEU A 311 11.30 -24.15 -10.27
C LEU A 311 12.57 -23.28 -10.30
N LEU A 312 13.74 -23.85 -10.06
CA LEU A 312 15.00 -23.12 -10.11
C LEU A 312 15.35 -22.74 -11.56
N ALA A 313 16.09 -21.65 -11.73
CA ALA A 313 16.55 -21.22 -13.05
C ALA A 313 17.38 -22.33 -13.71
N GLU A 314 17.44 -22.32 -15.04
CA GLU A 314 18.23 -23.26 -15.83
C GLU A 314 19.14 -22.47 -16.77
N GLY A 315 20.44 -22.51 -16.53
CA GLY A 315 21.44 -21.83 -17.36
C GLY A 315 21.35 -20.28 -17.39
N SER A 316 20.56 -19.68 -16.49
CA SER A 316 20.43 -18.22 -16.34
C SER A 316 20.91 -17.81 -14.96
N TYR A 317 21.91 -16.93 -14.88
CA TYR A 317 22.52 -16.46 -13.64
C TYR A 317 23.19 -15.10 -13.86
N PRO A 318 23.35 -14.26 -12.82
CA PRO A 318 24.10 -13.00 -12.92
C PRO A 318 25.57 -13.22 -13.28
N VAL A 319 26.17 -12.27 -14.00
CA VAL A 319 27.62 -12.23 -14.24
C VAL A 319 28.38 -12.35 -12.92
N GLY A 320 29.48 -13.10 -12.90
CA GLY A 320 30.27 -13.33 -11.68
C GLY A 320 29.72 -14.38 -10.71
N SER A 321 28.49 -14.88 -10.87
CA SER A 321 27.95 -15.96 -10.01
C SER A 321 28.78 -17.23 -10.10
N GLU A 322 29.29 -17.77 -8.98
CA GLU A 322 30.01 -19.05 -8.97
C GLU A 322 29.09 -20.25 -9.26
N ILE A 323 27.81 -20.13 -8.88
CA ILE A 323 26.78 -21.11 -9.24
C ILE A 323 26.23 -20.73 -10.63
N LYS A 324 26.49 -21.59 -11.61
CA LYS A 324 26.12 -21.39 -13.03
C LYS A 324 24.76 -22.01 -13.38
N ASP A 325 23.86 -22.07 -12.41
CA ASP A 325 22.51 -22.60 -12.54
C ASP A 325 21.56 -21.95 -11.52
N GLY A 326 20.32 -22.44 -11.42
CA GLY A 326 19.39 -22.05 -10.36
C GLY A 326 19.77 -22.62 -8.99
N TYR A 327 19.45 -21.87 -7.92
CA TYR A 327 19.79 -22.24 -6.54
C TYR A 327 18.74 -21.75 -5.54
N PRO A 328 18.56 -22.45 -4.40
CA PRO A 328 17.60 -22.03 -3.37
C PRO A 328 18.06 -20.76 -2.61
N GLU A 329 17.19 -20.26 -1.73
CA GLU A 329 17.58 -19.22 -0.77
C GLU A 329 18.77 -19.65 0.09
N PHE A 330 19.70 -18.71 0.35
CA PHE A 330 20.87 -19.00 1.17
C PHE A 330 20.54 -19.19 2.65
N THR A 331 21.16 -20.20 3.23
CA THR A 331 21.14 -20.49 4.67
C THR A 331 22.56 -20.73 5.14
N MET A 332 22.80 -20.67 6.45
CA MET A 332 24.11 -21.02 7.02
C MET A 332 24.54 -22.44 6.62
N GLY A 333 23.62 -23.40 6.64
CA GLY A 333 23.87 -24.76 6.18
C GLY A 333 24.21 -24.86 4.69
N MET A 334 23.68 -23.97 3.84
CA MET A 334 24.06 -23.90 2.43
C MET A 334 25.50 -23.39 2.26
N LEU A 335 25.91 -22.36 3.02
CA LEU A 335 27.28 -21.86 2.98
C LEU A 335 28.29 -22.95 3.36
N LYS A 336 28.01 -23.72 4.42
CA LYS A 336 28.86 -24.86 4.83
C LYS A 336 28.99 -25.92 3.73
N LYS A 337 27.89 -26.26 3.06
CA LYS A 337 27.89 -27.25 1.97
C LYS A 337 28.73 -26.80 0.77
N LEU A 338 28.78 -25.49 0.53
CA LEU A 338 29.58 -24.88 -0.53
C LEU A 338 31.03 -24.62 -0.10
N GLY A 339 31.35 -24.77 1.19
CA GLY A 339 32.66 -24.43 1.75
C GLY A 339 32.91 -22.92 1.88
N TRP A 340 31.84 -22.12 1.86
CA TRP A 340 31.90 -20.65 1.91
C TRP A 340 31.78 -20.09 3.34
N ASP A 341 31.55 -20.93 4.34
CA ASP A 341 31.35 -20.48 5.70
C ASP A 341 32.62 -19.85 6.31
N GLY A 342 33.81 -20.19 5.82
CA GLY A 342 35.08 -19.58 6.22
C GLY A 342 35.18 -18.08 5.91
N ASP A 343 34.30 -17.55 5.05
CA ASP A 343 34.25 -16.12 4.73
C ASP A 343 33.46 -15.28 5.73
N LEU A 344 32.83 -15.91 6.72
CA LEU A 344 32.13 -15.24 7.81
C LEU A 344 33.11 -14.85 8.92
N THR A 345 32.93 -13.65 9.45
CA THR A 345 33.61 -13.19 10.66
C THR A 345 33.11 -13.94 11.90
N ALA A 346 33.88 -13.86 12.99
CA ALA A 346 33.49 -14.48 14.26
C ALA A 346 32.18 -13.89 14.82
N ASP A 347 31.95 -12.60 14.63
CA ASP A 347 30.73 -11.92 15.10
C ASP A 347 29.51 -12.32 14.26
N GLU A 348 29.65 -12.37 12.93
CA GLU A 348 28.59 -12.87 12.05
C GLU A 348 28.23 -14.32 12.37
N ARG A 349 29.24 -15.19 12.56
CA ARG A 349 29.01 -16.60 12.97
C ARG A 349 28.23 -16.65 14.27
N SER A 350 28.65 -15.89 15.27
CA SER A 350 28.01 -15.86 16.59
C SER A 350 26.57 -15.35 16.52
N ALA A 351 26.31 -14.31 15.72
CA ALA A 351 24.96 -13.78 15.49
C ALA A 351 24.05 -14.81 14.79
N ILE A 352 24.57 -15.52 13.78
CA ILE A 352 23.86 -16.57 13.04
C ILE A 352 23.51 -17.75 13.95
N ASP A 353 24.45 -18.18 14.79
CA ASP A 353 24.28 -19.30 15.71
C ASP A 353 23.22 -18.99 16.78
N ALA A 354 23.17 -17.75 17.26
CA ALA A 354 22.14 -17.28 18.20
C ALA A 354 20.72 -17.28 17.61
N VAL A 355 20.55 -17.34 16.29
CA VAL A 355 19.23 -17.42 15.64
C VAL A 355 18.74 -18.87 15.56
N ALA A 356 19.46 -19.70 14.79
CA ALA A 356 19.08 -21.08 14.48
C ALA A 356 20.25 -21.92 13.92
N GLY A 357 21.51 -21.47 14.07
CA GLY A 357 22.69 -22.13 13.51
C GLY A 357 22.56 -22.42 12.01
N ASP A 358 22.74 -23.67 11.61
CA ASP A 358 22.68 -24.10 10.20
C ASP A 358 21.33 -23.79 9.51
N LYS A 359 20.24 -23.67 10.28
CA LYS A 359 18.92 -23.36 9.73
C LYS A 359 18.67 -21.85 9.58
N THR A 360 19.59 -21.01 10.05
CA THR A 360 19.48 -19.56 9.89
C THR A 360 19.46 -19.22 8.40
N ASN A 361 18.40 -18.55 7.99
CA ASN A 361 18.21 -18.07 6.62
C ASN A 361 18.72 -16.64 6.51
N TRP A 362 19.23 -16.27 5.34
CA TRP A 362 19.77 -14.95 5.04
C TRP A 362 18.89 -13.78 5.50
N LYS A 363 17.56 -13.93 5.46
CA LYS A 363 16.61 -12.86 5.83
C LYS A 363 16.38 -12.70 7.33
N VAL A 364 16.94 -13.55 8.19
CA VAL A 364 16.78 -13.44 9.66
C VAL A 364 18.13 -13.35 10.37
N ASP A 365 19.21 -13.28 9.61
CA ASP A 365 20.55 -12.98 10.08
C ASP A 365 20.71 -11.46 10.16
N LEU A 366 20.69 -10.92 11.39
CA LEU A 366 20.82 -9.48 11.63
C LEU A 366 22.25 -8.96 11.45
N SER A 367 23.25 -9.84 11.32
CA SER A 367 24.62 -9.42 11.01
C SER A 367 24.82 -9.10 9.52
N GLY A 368 23.92 -9.59 8.65
CA GLY A 368 24.07 -9.51 7.20
C GLY A 368 25.14 -10.45 6.62
N GLY A 369 25.78 -11.29 7.44
CA GLY A 369 26.91 -12.13 7.03
C GLY A 369 26.54 -13.12 5.93
N ILE A 370 25.41 -13.83 6.05
CA ILE A 370 24.99 -14.79 5.01
C ILE A 370 24.78 -14.07 3.67
N GLN A 371 24.19 -12.87 3.70
CA GLN A 371 23.96 -12.06 2.53
C GLN A 371 25.27 -11.56 1.91
N ARG A 372 26.18 -11.02 2.72
CA ARG A 372 27.50 -10.57 2.28
C ARG A 372 28.29 -11.69 1.62
N VAL A 373 28.32 -12.87 2.22
CA VAL A 373 29.04 -14.03 1.66
C VAL A 373 28.40 -14.52 0.37
N ALA A 374 27.08 -14.65 0.30
CA ALA A 374 26.41 -15.04 -0.95
C ALA A 374 26.76 -14.09 -2.11
N ILE A 375 26.76 -12.77 -1.84
CA ILE A 375 27.09 -11.73 -2.83
C ILE A 375 28.57 -11.76 -3.20
N LYS A 376 29.48 -12.03 -2.24
CA LYS A 376 30.91 -12.21 -2.50
C LYS A 376 31.17 -13.28 -3.56
N HIS A 377 30.36 -14.35 -3.58
CA HIS A 377 30.41 -15.42 -4.59
C HIS A 377 29.49 -15.17 -5.79
N GLY A 378 29.05 -13.92 -5.99
CA GLY A 378 28.24 -13.48 -7.11
C GLY A 378 26.78 -13.97 -7.10
N CYS A 379 26.30 -14.55 -6.00
CA CYS A 379 24.96 -15.10 -5.89
C CYS A 379 23.96 -14.15 -5.21
N ALA A 380 22.71 -14.21 -5.63
CA ALA A 380 21.63 -13.48 -4.98
C ALA A 380 21.23 -14.20 -3.67
N PRO A 381 21.14 -13.52 -2.52
CA PRO A 381 20.82 -14.15 -1.23
C PRO A 381 19.48 -14.91 -1.25
N PHE A 382 18.51 -14.42 -2.02
CA PHE A 382 17.17 -14.99 -2.11
C PHE A 382 17.05 -16.19 -3.08
N GLY A 383 18.16 -16.66 -3.65
CA GLY A 383 18.17 -17.73 -4.64
C GLY A 383 18.01 -17.26 -6.08
N ASN A 384 17.92 -18.22 -7.00
CA ASN A 384 17.77 -18.00 -8.44
C ASN A 384 16.79 -19.00 -9.04
N ALA A 385 15.63 -18.49 -9.48
CA ALA A 385 14.50 -19.30 -9.94
C ALA A 385 13.95 -18.85 -11.30
N LYS A 386 12.99 -19.58 -11.83
CA LYS A 386 12.23 -19.21 -13.03
C LYS A 386 11.15 -18.18 -12.68
N ALA A 387 10.89 -17.25 -13.59
CA ALA A 387 9.63 -16.51 -13.57
C ALA A 387 8.46 -17.49 -13.79
N ARG A 388 7.30 -17.21 -13.18
CA ARG A 388 6.11 -18.07 -13.32
C ARG A 388 4.96 -17.32 -13.97
N VAL A 389 4.32 -17.96 -14.94
CA VAL A 389 3.05 -17.52 -15.53
C VAL A 389 1.86 -18.18 -14.82
N LYS A 390 2.03 -19.43 -14.35
CA LYS A 390 1.03 -20.15 -13.54
C LYS A 390 1.22 -19.84 -12.06
N VAL A 391 0.23 -19.25 -11.41
CA VAL A 391 0.20 -18.91 -9.99
C VAL A 391 -0.80 -19.81 -9.26
N TRP A 392 -0.41 -21.06 -9.00
CA TRP A 392 -1.28 -22.08 -8.39
C TRP A 392 -1.83 -21.73 -6.99
N THR A 393 -1.34 -20.67 -6.37
CA THR A 393 -1.84 -20.16 -5.09
C THR A 393 -3.02 -19.20 -5.23
N PHE A 394 -3.38 -18.79 -6.45
CA PHE A 394 -4.49 -17.88 -6.73
C PHE A 394 -5.76 -18.67 -7.12
N PRO A 395 -6.96 -18.08 -6.92
CA PRO A 395 -8.21 -18.70 -7.35
C PRO A 395 -8.20 -19.07 -8.83
N ASP A 396 -7.66 -18.19 -9.67
CA ASP A 396 -7.36 -18.46 -11.08
C ASP A 396 -5.84 -18.52 -11.26
N PRO A 397 -5.27 -19.72 -11.49
CA PRO A 397 -3.82 -19.86 -11.64
C PRO A 397 -3.26 -19.22 -12.90
N ILE A 398 -4.09 -18.96 -13.90
CA ILE A 398 -3.77 -18.28 -15.16
C ILE A 398 -4.85 -17.21 -15.35
N PRO A 399 -4.54 -16.03 -15.91
CA PRO A 399 -5.56 -15.03 -16.17
C PRO A 399 -6.73 -15.59 -16.99
N LEU A 400 -7.94 -15.43 -16.48
CA LEU A 400 -9.20 -15.82 -17.12
C LEU A 400 -10.11 -14.61 -17.15
N HIS A 401 -10.85 -14.43 -18.24
CA HIS A 401 -11.91 -13.42 -18.30
C HIS A 401 -13.04 -13.81 -17.34
N ARG A 402 -13.51 -12.85 -16.55
CA ARG A 402 -14.68 -12.96 -15.68
C ARG A 402 -15.46 -11.66 -15.80
N GLU A 403 -16.78 -11.76 -15.96
CA GLU A 403 -17.63 -10.58 -15.96
C GLU A 403 -17.59 -9.88 -14.59
N PRO A 404 -17.63 -8.54 -14.56
CA PRO A 404 -17.81 -7.76 -13.33
C PRO A 404 -19.06 -8.20 -12.56
N LEU A 405 -19.11 -7.89 -11.26
CA LEU A 405 -20.30 -8.18 -10.44
C LEU A 405 -21.54 -7.45 -10.99
N TYR A 406 -21.34 -6.20 -11.41
CA TYR A 406 -22.33 -5.38 -12.10
C TYR A 406 -21.91 -5.22 -13.56
N THR A 407 -22.53 -5.95 -14.47
CA THR A 407 -22.21 -5.92 -15.91
C THR A 407 -23.45 -5.60 -16.75
N SER A 408 -23.28 -4.78 -17.79
CA SER A 408 -24.31 -4.54 -18.79
C SER A 408 -24.40 -5.67 -19.82
N ARG A 409 -23.38 -6.55 -19.86
CA ARG A 409 -23.28 -7.72 -20.74
C ARG A 409 -23.69 -8.99 -20.03
N ARG A 410 -24.95 -9.03 -19.57
CA ARG A 410 -25.50 -10.20 -18.85
C ARG A 410 -25.48 -11.48 -19.68
N ASP A 411 -25.49 -11.35 -21.01
CA ASP A 411 -25.31 -12.45 -21.94
C ASP A 411 -23.97 -13.19 -21.76
N LEU A 412 -22.93 -12.50 -21.28
CA LEU A 412 -21.59 -13.07 -21.07
C LEU A 412 -21.41 -13.79 -19.73
N VAL A 413 -22.34 -13.60 -18.77
CA VAL A 413 -22.20 -14.14 -17.40
C VAL A 413 -22.23 -15.68 -17.39
N ALA A 414 -22.95 -16.30 -18.34
CA ALA A 414 -23.00 -17.76 -18.46
C ALA A 414 -21.64 -18.36 -18.84
N ASP A 415 -20.89 -17.68 -19.72
CA ASP A 415 -19.59 -18.13 -20.20
C ASP A 415 -18.43 -17.68 -19.29
N TYR A 416 -18.58 -16.52 -18.64
CA TYR A 416 -17.54 -15.89 -17.82
C TYR A 416 -18.06 -15.49 -16.43
N PRO A 417 -18.54 -16.45 -15.62
CA PRO A 417 -19.07 -16.15 -14.30
C PRO A 417 -18.00 -15.64 -13.35
N THR A 418 -18.42 -14.90 -12.33
CA THR A 418 -17.57 -14.54 -11.19
C THR A 418 -17.34 -15.76 -10.27
N TYR A 419 -16.64 -15.53 -9.16
CA TYR A 419 -16.36 -16.55 -8.15
C TYR A 419 -17.58 -16.93 -7.31
N SER A 420 -17.55 -18.08 -6.64
CA SER A 420 -18.44 -18.32 -5.49
C SER A 420 -18.06 -17.43 -4.30
N ASP A 421 -19.08 -17.04 -3.55
CA ASP A 421 -18.96 -16.35 -2.26
C ASP A 421 -18.00 -17.09 -1.32
N ARG A 422 -17.26 -16.34 -0.51
CA ARG A 422 -16.18 -16.88 0.31
C ARG A 422 -15.92 -16.00 1.53
N LYS A 423 -15.04 -16.46 2.42
CA LYS A 423 -14.55 -15.67 3.56
C LYS A 423 -13.07 -15.36 3.37
N LEU A 424 -12.70 -14.08 3.42
CA LEU A 424 -11.33 -13.58 3.22
C LEU A 424 -11.07 -12.41 4.17
N TYR A 425 -9.84 -12.31 4.69
CA TYR A 425 -9.43 -11.24 5.62
C TYR A 425 -10.44 -10.97 6.74
N ARG A 426 -10.92 -12.06 7.35
CA ARG A 426 -11.90 -12.08 8.46
C ARG A 426 -13.34 -11.74 8.11
N LEU A 427 -13.66 -11.47 6.84
CA LEU A 427 -14.98 -11.01 6.43
C LEU A 427 -15.61 -11.94 5.37
N PRO A 428 -16.94 -12.11 5.37
CA PRO A 428 -17.67 -12.58 4.21
C PRO A 428 -17.35 -11.70 2.99
N THR A 429 -17.19 -12.30 1.83
CA THR A 429 -16.96 -11.61 0.57
C THR A 429 -17.85 -12.22 -0.50
N LEU A 430 -18.75 -11.39 -0.99
CA LEU A 430 -19.81 -11.78 -1.91
C LEU A 430 -19.33 -11.62 -3.36
N TYR A 431 -19.69 -12.56 -4.21
CA TYR A 431 -19.37 -12.58 -5.63
C TYR A 431 -20.60 -13.03 -6.40
N LYS A 432 -20.82 -14.35 -6.52
CA LYS A 432 -21.95 -14.94 -7.25
C LYS A 432 -23.29 -14.40 -6.75
N SER A 433 -23.48 -14.24 -5.44
CA SER A 433 -24.74 -13.71 -4.90
C SER A 433 -25.07 -12.30 -5.41
N ILE A 434 -24.05 -11.46 -5.62
CA ILE A 434 -24.23 -10.12 -6.23
C ILE A 434 -24.46 -10.26 -7.73
N GLN A 435 -23.64 -11.05 -8.43
CA GLN A 435 -23.73 -11.19 -9.89
C GLN A 435 -25.04 -11.89 -10.33
N ASP A 436 -25.68 -12.71 -9.50
CA ASP A 436 -26.93 -13.38 -9.85
C ASP A 436 -28.14 -12.42 -9.93
N VAL A 437 -28.03 -11.20 -9.38
CA VAL A 437 -29.09 -10.18 -9.45
C VAL A 437 -28.92 -9.29 -10.68
N ASP A 438 -29.91 -9.28 -11.58
CA ASP A 438 -29.84 -8.51 -12.83
C ASP A 438 -30.27 -7.05 -12.67
N HIS A 439 -29.29 -6.16 -12.63
CA HIS A 439 -29.48 -4.72 -12.59
C HIS A 439 -29.38 -4.03 -13.96
N SER A 440 -29.00 -4.75 -15.02
CA SER A 440 -28.64 -4.16 -16.32
C SER A 440 -29.80 -3.49 -17.05
N LYS A 441 -31.04 -3.88 -16.75
CA LYS A 441 -32.24 -3.27 -17.35
C LYS A 441 -32.57 -1.92 -16.73
N GLU A 442 -32.35 -1.78 -15.43
CA GLU A 442 -32.62 -0.55 -14.68
C GLU A 442 -31.43 0.41 -14.77
N TYR A 443 -30.21 -0.12 -14.83
CA TYR A 443 -28.95 0.62 -14.88
C TYR A 443 -28.14 0.17 -16.10
N PRO A 444 -28.47 0.62 -17.32
CA PRO A 444 -27.90 0.09 -18.56
C PRO A 444 -26.50 0.63 -18.88
N MET A 445 -26.08 1.76 -18.28
CA MET A 445 -24.81 2.40 -18.59
C MET A 445 -23.69 1.88 -17.68
N ILE A 446 -22.51 1.64 -18.24
CA ILE A 446 -21.30 1.32 -17.48
C ILE A 446 -20.82 2.59 -16.79
N LEU A 447 -20.61 2.53 -15.48
CA LEU A 447 -19.99 3.59 -14.70
C LEU A 447 -18.51 3.27 -14.45
N THR A 448 -17.63 4.20 -14.77
CA THR A 448 -16.21 4.12 -14.46
C THR A 448 -15.71 5.41 -13.80
N SER A 449 -14.57 5.35 -13.13
CA SER A 449 -13.96 6.52 -12.47
C SER A 449 -12.48 6.64 -12.76
N GLY A 450 -11.99 7.88 -12.70
CA GLY A 450 -10.57 8.16 -12.86
C GLY A 450 -10.15 9.48 -12.25
N ARG A 451 -8.99 9.95 -12.71
CA ARG A 451 -8.31 11.11 -12.14
C ARG A 451 -8.38 12.31 -13.08
N LEU A 452 -8.25 13.49 -12.48
CA LEU A 452 -7.95 14.75 -13.14
C LEU A 452 -6.47 15.08 -12.87
N VAL A 453 -5.86 15.88 -13.74
CA VAL A 453 -4.44 16.22 -13.63
C VAL A 453 -4.19 17.19 -12.47
N GLU A 454 -5.18 18.03 -12.18
CA GLU A 454 -5.13 19.18 -11.29
C GLU A 454 -5.36 18.78 -9.82
N TYR A 455 -5.85 17.56 -9.56
CA TYR A 455 -6.19 17.08 -8.23
C TYR A 455 -5.46 15.78 -7.86
N GLU A 456 -5.12 15.64 -6.57
CA GLU A 456 -4.47 14.45 -6.01
C GLU A 456 -5.38 13.74 -5.00
N GLY A 457 -5.34 12.40 -4.97
CA GLY A 457 -6.01 11.61 -3.94
C GLY A 457 -7.52 11.86 -3.91
N GLY A 458 -8.11 11.97 -2.70
CA GLY A 458 -9.50 12.42 -2.53
C GLY A 458 -9.71 13.92 -2.73
N GLY A 459 -8.66 14.66 -3.12
CA GLY A 459 -8.71 16.07 -3.50
C GLY A 459 -8.76 17.06 -2.34
N ASP A 460 -8.72 16.63 -1.07
CA ASP A 460 -8.88 17.55 0.08
C ASP A 460 -7.80 18.64 0.11
N GLU A 461 -6.52 18.27 -0.07
CA GLU A 461 -5.41 19.24 -0.14
C GLU A 461 -5.52 20.14 -1.38
N THR A 462 -5.76 19.54 -2.55
CA THR A 462 -5.69 20.24 -3.84
C THR A 462 -6.93 21.09 -4.14
N ARG A 463 -8.12 20.72 -3.64
CA ARG A 463 -9.32 21.57 -3.70
C ARG A 463 -9.28 22.71 -2.67
N SER A 464 -8.42 22.60 -1.67
CA SER A 464 -8.12 23.66 -0.71
C SER A 464 -6.99 24.59 -1.20
N ASN A 465 -6.39 24.32 -2.36
CA ASN A 465 -5.46 25.23 -3.02
C ASN A 465 -6.21 26.08 -4.07
N PRO A 466 -6.24 27.41 -3.96
CA PRO A 466 -7.04 28.26 -4.84
C PRO A 466 -6.63 28.16 -6.31
N TRP A 467 -5.35 27.93 -6.62
CA TRP A 467 -4.87 27.86 -8.00
C TRP A 467 -5.24 26.55 -8.69
N LEU A 468 -5.25 25.44 -7.94
CA LEU A 468 -5.70 24.14 -8.49
C LEU A 468 -7.23 24.08 -8.56
N ALA A 469 -7.90 24.63 -7.55
CA ALA A 469 -9.35 24.74 -7.49
C ALA A 469 -9.94 25.55 -8.65
N GLU A 470 -9.23 26.60 -9.10
CA GLU A 470 -9.63 27.40 -10.27
C GLU A 470 -9.70 26.58 -11.56
N LEU A 471 -8.86 25.56 -11.73
CA LEU A 471 -8.77 24.78 -12.97
C LEU A 471 -9.95 23.84 -13.18
N GLN A 472 -10.60 23.38 -12.11
CA GLN A 472 -11.80 22.54 -12.20
C GLN A 472 -12.75 22.79 -11.02
N GLN A 473 -13.78 23.61 -11.25
CA GLN A 473 -14.67 24.09 -10.18
C GLN A 473 -15.86 23.18 -9.88
N ASP A 474 -16.25 22.34 -10.84
CA ASP A 474 -17.46 21.53 -10.73
C ASP A 474 -17.13 20.04 -10.77
N MET A 475 -17.85 19.27 -9.94
CA MET A 475 -17.93 17.82 -10.11
C MET A 475 -18.84 17.50 -11.29
N PHE A 476 -18.42 16.58 -12.16
CA PHE A 476 -19.14 16.26 -13.39
C PHE A 476 -19.22 14.76 -13.69
N VAL A 477 -20.12 14.39 -14.60
CA VAL A 477 -20.16 13.10 -15.28
C VAL A 477 -19.96 13.29 -16.78
N GLU A 478 -18.98 12.60 -17.37
CA GLU A 478 -18.84 12.60 -18.82
C GLU A 478 -19.89 11.69 -19.45
N MET A 479 -20.58 12.20 -20.48
CA MET A 479 -21.58 11.46 -21.24
C MET A 479 -21.33 11.58 -22.73
N ASN A 480 -21.52 10.48 -23.47
CA ASN A 480 -21.45 10.52 -24.92
C ASN A 480 -22.62 11.36 -25.48
N PRO A 481 -22.43 12.14 -26.58
CA PRO A 481 -23.51 12.92 -27.18
C PRO A 481 -24.75 12.10 -27.56
N PHE A 482 -24.58 10.84 -27.98
CA PHE A 482 -25.72 9.97 -28.29
C PHE A 482 -26.58 9.69 -27.05
N ASP A 483 -25.95 9.34 -25.92
CA ASP A 483 -26.65 9.01 -24.68
C ASP A 483 -27.31 10.26 -24.08
N ALA A 484 -26.60 11.38 -24.07
CA ALA A 484 -27.11 12.67 -23.61
C ALA A 484 -28.33 13.13 -24.44
N ASN A 485 -28.24 13.10 -25.77
CA ASN A 485 -29.35 13.46 -26.66
C ASN A 485 -30.57 12.54 -26.50
N THR A 486 -30.34 11.23 -26.35
CA THR A 486 -31.42 10.24 -26.11
C THR A 486 -32.16 10.55 -24.82
N LYS A 487 -31.44 11.02 -23.79
CA LYS A 487 -31.97 11.39 -22.48
C LYS A 487 -32.37 12.87 -22.37
N GLN A 488 -32.26 13.64 -23.46
CA GLN A 488 -32.54 15.09 -23.51
C GLN A 488 -31.75 15.92 -22.50
N ILE A 489 -30.50 15.52 -22.22
CA ILE A 489 -29.55 16.21 -21.35
C ILE A 489 -28.64 17.07 -22.21
N ARG A 490 -28.45 18.34 -21.82
CA ARG A 490 -27.50 19.25 -22.45
C ARG A 490 -26.20 19.32 -21.66
N ASP A 491 -25.14 19.75 -22.33
CA ASP A 491 -23.88 20.08 -21.67
C ASP A 491 -24.12 21.16 -20.58
N GLY A 492 -23.57 20.95 -19.40
CA GLY A 492 -23.74 21.81 -18.22
C GLY A 492 -25.03 21.60 -17.44
N ASP A 493 -25.98 20.76 -17.90
CA ASP A 493 -27.16 20.45 -17.09
C ASP A 493 -26.77 19.71 -15.82
N MET A 494 -27.44 20.01 -14.70
CA MET A 494 -27.34 19.14 -13.53
C MET A 494 -28.09 17.83 -13.78
N VAL A 495 -27.48 16.73 -13.39
CA VAL A 495 -28.02 15.37 -13.55
C VAL A 495 -27.91 14.58 -12.27
N TRP A 496 -28.78 13.59 -12.14
CA TRP A 496 -28.68 12.55 -11.12
C TRP A 496 -28.05 11.30 -11.72
N VAL A 497 -26.97 10.82 -11.11
CA VAL A 497 -26.37 9.53 -11.41
C VAL A 497 -26.81 8.55 -10.33
N MET A 498 -27.60 7.55 -10.71
CA MET A 498 -28.18 6.55 -9.83
C MET A 498 -27.53 5.19 -10.07
N THR A 499 -27.29 4.42 -9.03
CA THR A 499 -26.62 3.11 -9.13
C THR A 499 -27.37 2.00 -8.39
N PRO A 500 -27.09 0.72 -8.70
CA PRO A 500 -27.85 -0.44 -8.20
C PRO A 500 -28.02 -0.56 -6.68
N GLU A 501 -27.13 0.04 -5.89
CA GLU A 501 -27.18 0.00 -4.42
C GLU A 501 -27.95 1.19 -3.82
N GLY A 502 -28.70 1.92 -4.64
CA GLY A 502 -29.60 2.99 -4.21
C GLY A 502 -28.90 4.30 -3.87
N ALA A 503 -27.66 4.49 -4.32
CA ALA A 503 -27.00 5.80 -4.26
C ALA A 503 -27.48 6.67 -5.42
N ARG A 504 -27.66 7.97 -5.15
CA ARG A 504 -28.06 8.97 -6.14
C ARG A 504 -27.29 10.26 -5.93
N ILE A 505 -26.30 10.53 -6.78
CA ILE A 505 -25.43 11.72 -6.67
C ILE A 505 -25.83 12.80 -7.68
N LYS A 506 -25.71 14.07 -7.29
CA LYS A 506 -26.01 15.23 -8.14
C LYS A 506 -24.76 15.88 -8.72
N VAL A 507 -24.56 15.79 -10.03
CA VAL A 507 -23.34 16.29 -10.70
C VAL A 507 -23.68 17.02 -11.99
N MET A 508 -22.73 17.79 -12.53
CA MET A 508 -22.88 18.46 -13.83
C MET A 508 -22.67 17.46 -14.97
N ALA A 509 -23.46 17.51 -16.02
CA ALA A 509 -23.20 16.75 -17.24
C ALA A 509 -22.11 17.43 -18.07
N GLN A 510 -21.07 16.68 -18.44
CA GLN A 510 -20.09 17.06 -19.43
C GLN A 510 -20.30 16.22 -20.69
N VAL A 511 -20.89 16.79 -21.73
CA VAL A 511 -21.20 16.06 -22.97
C VAL A 511 -19.96 16.05 -23.88
N THR A 512 -19.41 14.86 -24.14
CA THR A 512 -18.11 14.71 -24.80
C THR A 512 -17.99 13.39 -25.56
N GLU A 513 -17.29 13.40 -26.70
CA GLU A 513 -16.98 12.19 -27.47
C GLU A 513 -15.85 11.34 -26.87
N ARG A 514 -15.23 11.78 -25.76
CA ARG A 514 -14.14 11.05 -25.07
C ARG A 514 -14.60 9.73 -24.46
N VAL A 515 -15.86 9.63 -24.03
CA VAL A 515 -16.46 8.39 -23.53
C VAL A 515 -17.28 7.69 -24.62
N ALA A 516 -17.20 6.37 -24.63
CA ALA A 516 -17.98 5.55 -25.56
C ALA A 516 -19.48 5.60 -25.22
N LYS A 517 -20.33 5.26 -26.19
CA LYS A 517 -21.77 5.09 -25.96
C LYS A 517 -22.02 4.04 -24.88
N GLY A 518 -22.96 4.31 -23.98
CA GLY A 518 -23.28 3.46 -22.85
C GLY A 518 -22.22 3.47 -21.74
N VAL A 519 -21.28 4.41 -21.75
CA VAL A 519 -20.25 4.56 -20.70
C VAL A 519 -20.32 5.97 -20.12
N ALA A 520 -20.32 6.05 -18.79
CA ALA A 520 -20.23 7.27 -18.02
C ALA A 520 -18.92 7.28 -17.20
N PHE A 521 -18.27 8.44 -17.11
CA PHE A 521 -17.06 8.63 -16.32
C PHE A 521 -17.25 9.69 -15.23
N LEU A 522 -16.78 9.39 -14.01
CA LEU A 522 -16.73 10.33 -12.89
C LEU A 522 -15.28 10.52 -12.39
N PRO A 523 -14.80 11.76 -12.19
CA PRO A 523 -13.57 11.99 -11.43
C PRO A 523 -13.82 11.74 -9.93
N PHE A 524 -12.90 11.09 -9.22
CA PHE A 524 -13.11 10.75 -7.79
C PHE A 524 -12.55 11.76 -6.78
N HIS A 525 -12.11 12.93 -7.22
CA HIS A 525 -11.40 13.93 -6.40
C HIS A 525 -12.29 14.85 -5.55
N PHE A 526 -13.61 14.71 -5.63
CA PHE A 526 -14.54 15.64 -5.03
C PHE A 526 -15.12 15.11 -3.72
N GLY A 527 -15.61 16.04 -2.90
CA GLY A 527 -16.20 15.76 -1.60
C GLY A 527 -16.83 17.00 -0.99
N GLY A 528 -17.61 16.79 0.07
CA GLY A 528 -18.34 17.87 0.75
C GLY A 528 -19.76 18.10 0.23
N HIS A 529 -20.21 17.39 -0.82
CA HIS A 529 -21.63 17.12 -1.03
C HIS A 529 -21.93 15.63 -0.79
N MET A 530 -23.17 15.32 -0.43
CA MET A 530 -23.66 13.95 -0.35
C MET A 530 -25.12 13.88 -0.82
N GLU A 531 -25.35 13.12 -1.89
CA GLU A 531 -26.68 12.92 -2.49
C GLU A 531 -27.45 14.23 -2.79
N GLY A 532 -26.72 15.25 -3.23
CA GLY A 532 -27.20 16.57 -3.59
C GLY A 532 -27.24 17.58 -2.44
N GLU A 533 -26.94 17.17 -1.21
CA GLU A 533 -26.87 18.05 -0.04
C GLU A 533 -25.47 18.64 0.12
N ASP A 534 -25.40 19.95 0.38
CA ASP A 534 -24.15 20.66 0.67
C ASP A 534 -23.78 20.49 2.16
N LEU A 535 -22.58 19.94 2.41
CA LEU A 535 -22.04 19.71 3.76
C LEU A 535 -21.09 20.80 4.23
N ARG A 536 -20.95 21.93 3.51
CA ARG A 536 -20.03 23.03 3.84
C ARG A 536 -20.14 23.48 5.30
N SER A 537 -21.38 23.56 5.82
CA SER A 537 -21.65 23.98 7.19
C SER A 537 -21.07 23.07 8.28
N LYS A 538 -20.61 21.86 7.92
CA LYS A 538 -19.99 20.91 8.85
C LYS A 538 -18.47 21.03 8.92
N TYR A 539 -17.84 21.75 7.98
CA TYR A 539 -16.40 22.01 8.09
C TYR A 539 -16.13 22.98 9.24
N PRO A 540 -14.96 22.89 9.90
CA PRO A 540 -14.50 23.93 10.79
C PRO A 540 -14.50 25.29 10.08
N GLU A 541 -14.87 26.35 10.80
CA GLU A 541 -14.97 27.70 10.24
C GLU A 541 -13.67 28.11 9.54
N GLY A 542 -13.77 28.46 8.25
CA GLY A 542 -12.63 28.89 7.43
C GLY A 542 -11.73 27.76 6.91
N ALA A 543 -12.12 26.50 7.09
CA ALA A 543 -11.35 25.33 6.66
C ALA A 543 -12.06 24.48 5.61
N ASP A 544 -13.15 24.98 5.01
CA ASP A 544 -13.80 24.33 3.87
C ASP A 544 -12.94 24.47 2.60
N PRO A 545 -12.90 23.42 1.74
CA PRO A 545 -12.27 23.53 0.43
C PRO A 545 -12.94 24.60 -0.45
N TYR A 546 -12.17 25.24 -1.34
CA TYR A 546 -12.70 26.22 -2.30
C TYR A 546 -13.74 25.58 -3.24
N VAL A 547 -13.48 24.34 -3.65
CA VAL A 547 -14.33 23.54 -4.53
C VAL A 547 -14.93 22.38 -3.76
N LEU A 548 -16.25 22.29 -3.73
CA LEU A 548 -17.01 21.17 -3.18
C LEU A 548 -17.71 20.40 -4.30
N GLY A 549 -18.05 19.15 -4.04
CA GLY A 549 -18.77 18.32 -5.00
C GLY A 549 -19.14 16.97 -4.44
N GLU A 550 -19.89 16.21 -5.22
CA GLU A 550 -20.19 14.82 -4.90
C GLU A 550 -18.94 13.96 -4.99
N ALA A 551 -18.76 13.08 -4.03
CA ALA A 551 -17.73 12.07 -4.15
C ALA A 551 -18.22 10.95 -5.07
N ALA A 552 -17.48 10.67 -6.15
CA ALA A 552 -17.85 9.63 -7.12
C ALA A 552 -18.11 8.26 -6.46
N ASN A 553 -17.35 7.94 -5.42
CA ASN A 553 -17.45 6.67 -4.72
C ASN A 553 -18.70 6.51 -3.83
N THR A 554 -19.53 7.55 -3.71
CA THR A 554 -20.91 7.41 -3.20
C THR A 554 -21.75 6.61 -4.18
N ALA A 555 -21.55 6.80 -5.49
CA ALA A 555 -22.23 6.05 -6.53
C ALA A 555 -21.65 4.63 -6.74
N PHE A 556 -20.37 4.39 -6.44
CA PHE A 556 -19.77 3.07 -6.65
C PHE A 556 -20.27 2.01 -5.67
N THR A 557 -20.49 0.81 -6.23
CA THR A 557 -21.11 -0.34 -5.59
C THR A 557 -20.09 -1.27 -4.91
N TYR A 558 -20.60 -2.32 -4.28
CA TYR A 558 -19.83 -3.45 -3.75
C TYR A 558 -19.04 -4.16 -4.85
N GLY A 559 -17.78 -4.47 -4.56
CA GLY A 559 -16.97 -5.32 -5.42
C GLY A 559 -15.52 -5.28 -4.97
N TYR A 560 -14.88 -6.45 -4.92
CA TYR A 560 -13.52 -6.56 -4.41
C TYR A 560 -12.72 -7.61 -5.17
N ASP A 561 -11.43 -7.35 -5.36
CA ASP A 561 -10.49 -8.31 -5.93
C ASP A 561 -10.37 -9.57 -5.06
N SER A 562 -10.32 -10.74 -5.70
CA SER A 562 -10.42 -12.04 -5.01
C SER A 562 -9.18 -12.45 -4.22
N VAL A 563 -8.09 -11.69 -4.30
CA VAL A 563 -6.82 -11.96 -3.63
C VAL A 563 -6.47 -10.89 -2.61
N THR A 564 -6.65 -9.62 -2.98
CA THR A 564 -6.22 -8.44 -2.23
C THR A 564 -7.37 -7.77 -1.48
N LEU A 565 -8.62 -8.04 -1.88
CA LEU A 565 -9.81 -7.29 -1.48
C LEU A 565 -9.73 -5.78 -1.81
N MET A 566 -8.98 -5.41 -2.84
CA MET A 566 -9.04 -4.07 -3.40
C MET A 566 -10.42 -3.83 -4.01
N GLN A 567 -11.02 -2.70 -3.67
CA GLN A 567 -12.36 -2.32 -4.17
C GLN A 567 -12.43 -2.13 -5.69
N GLU A 568 -13.58 -2.45 -6.27
CA GLU A 568 -13.89 -2.25 -7.69
C GLU A 568 -14.41 -0.81 -7.91
N THR A 569 -13.60 0.01 -8.57
CA THR A 569 -13.91 1.44 -8.85
C THR A 569 -13.88 1.74 -10.34
N LYS A 570 -13.78 0.73 -11.21
CA LYS A 570 -13.59 0.89 -12.65
C LYS A 570 -14.73 0.30 -13.45
N CYS A 571 -15.51 -0.61 -12.87
CA CYS A 571 -16.70 -1.13 -13.51
C CYS A 571 -17.86 -1.28 -12.51
N SER A 572 -18.86 -0.42 -12.67
CA SER A 572 -20.19 -0.58 -12.07
C SER A 572 -21.26 -0.23 -13.12
N LEU A 573 -22.52 -0.16 -12.71
CA LEU A 573 -23.63 0.25 -13.55
C LEU A 573 -24.27 1.52 -13.01
N CYS A 574 -24.83 2.33 -13.91
CA CYS A 574 -25.61 3.50 -13.57
C CYS A 574 -26.76 3.76 -14.55
N GLU A 575 -27.63 4.63 -14.12
CA GLU A 575 -28.65 5.31 -14.93
C GLU A 575 -28.53 6.80 -14.65
N ILE A 576 -28.72 7.62 -15.68
CA ILE A 576 -28.56 9.08 -15.60
C ILE A 576 -29.82 9.75 -16.07
N GLU A 577 -30.34 10.69 -15.27
CA GLU A 577 -31.49 11.52 -15.60
C GLU A 577 -31.20 12.99 -15.30
N ARG A 578 -31.95 13.88 -15.95
CA ARG A 578 -31.88 15.32 -15.67
C ARG A 578 -32.40 15.64 -14.26
N ALA A 579 -31.75 16.56 -13.55
CA ALA A 579 -31.99 16.83 -12.13
C ALA A 579 -33.13 17.77 -11.77
#